data_AF-A0A7J2UZF6-F1
#
_entry.id   AF-A0A7J2UZF6-F1
#
_cell.length_a   1.000
_cell.length_b   1.000
_cell.length_c   1.000
_cell.angle_alpha   90.00
_cell.angle_beta   90.00
_cell.angle_gamma   90.00
#
_symmetry.space_group_name_H-M   'P 1'
#
loop_
_entity.id
_entity.type
_entity.pdbx_description
1 polymer ?
#
loop_
_entity_poly.entity_id
_entity_poly.type
_entity_poly.pdbx_seq_one_letter_code
_entity_poly.pdbx_strand_id
1 'polypeptide(L)'
;RSIVAYSLICQHLGCIFPQLRFYPPGQPTRFRTNPPDIGQRGGVLHCACHGTVYDPYRGAAVLLDPALRPLPAIILEWDSSTDYLYAVGVVGPTIFGKTCNLCGDVVKDRVTIYTPEEVGGSA
;
A
#
# COMPACT_ATOMS: atom_id res chain seq x y z
N ARG A 1 1.07 0.23 17.56
CA ARG A 1 -0.08 0.54 16.67
C ARG A 1 -0.63 -0.80 16.18
N SER A 2 -1.93 -1.08 16.34
CA SER A 2 -2.56 -2.38 15.99
C SER A 2 -3.41 -2.34 14.72
N ILE A 3 -3.73 -1.14 14.21
CA ILE A 3 -4.44 -0.93 12.94
C ILE A 3 -3.49 -0.23 11.96
N VAL A 4 -3.45 -0.73 10.74
CA VAL A 4 -2.65 -0.21 9.62
C VAL A 4 -3.50 -0.21 8.35
N ALA A 5 -3.19 0.68 7.41
CA ALA A 5 -3.84 0.74 6.11
C ALA A 5 -2.81 1.03 5.01
N TYR A 6 -3.03 0.45 3.83
CA TYR A 6 -2.13 0.54 2.68
C TYR A 6 -2.94 0.64 1.39
N SER A 7 -2.35 1.23 0.34
CA SER A 7 -2.86 1.10 -1.02
C SER A 7 -2.65 -0.34 -1.52
N LEU A 8 -3.73 -1.05 -1.85
CA LEU A 8 -3.68 -2.41 -2.43
C LEU A 8 -3.59 -2.40 -3.96
N ILE A 9 -2.81 -1.47 -4.50
CA ILE A 9 -2.35 -1.50 -5.89
C ILE A 9 -0.88 -1.92 -5.86
N CYS A 10 -0.58 -3.10 -6.41
CA CYS A 10 0.77 -3.66 -6.38
C CYS A 10 1.78 -2.71 -7.04
N GLN A 11 2.89 -2.42 -6.35
CA GLN A 11 3.93 -1.49 -6.82
C GLN A 11 4.83 -2.08 -7.90
N HIS A 12 4.66 -3.35 -8.27
CA HIS A 12 5.32 -3.93 -9.43
C HIS A 12 4.70 -3.43 -10.75
N LEU A 13 3.49 -3.89 -11.08
CA LEU A 13 2.79 -3.60 -12.35
C LEU A 13 1.29 -3.32 -12.15
N GLY A 14 0.89 -2.85 -10.96
CA GLY A 14 -0.45 -2.30 -10.77
C GLY A 14 -1.59 -3.29 -10.50
N CYS A 15 -1.29 -4.56 -10.27
CA CYS A 15 -2.34 -5.53 -9.93
C CYS A 15 -3.13 -5.12 -8.68
N ILE A 16 -4.45 -5.18 -8.78
CA ILE A 16 -5.41 -4.84 -7.72
C ILE A 16 -6.06 -6.11 -7.14
N PHE A 17 -7.07 -5.96 -6.28
CA PHE A 17 -7.89 -7.08 -5.83
C PHE A 17 -8.57 -7.80 -7.01
N PRO A 18 -8.67 -9.15 -7.02
CA PRO A 18 -8.27 -10.09 -5.97
C PRO A 18 -6.80 -10.56 -5.98
N GLN A 19 -5.97 -10.03 -6.89
CA GLN A 19 -4.61 -10.51 -7.12
C GLN A 19 -3.70 -10.11 -5.96
N LEU A 20 -3.76 -8.86 -5.48
CA LEU A 20 -3.12 -8.44 -4.24
C LEU A 20 -4.12 -8.48 -3.08
N ARG A 21 -3.86 -9.32 -2.08
CA ARG A 21 -4.73 -9.49 -0.91
C ARG A 21 -3.95 -9.89 0.34
N PHE A 22 -4.59 -9.68 1.49
CA PHE A 22 -4.08 -10.14 2.78
C PHE A 22 -4.39 -11.62 3.02
N TYR A 23 -3.40 -12.33 3.53
CA TYR A 23 -3.48 -13.67 4.07
C TYR A 23 -3.15 -13.58 5.56
N PRO A 24 -4.13 -13.76 6.47
CA PRO A 24 -3.92 -13.74 7.91
C PRO A 24 -2.84 -14.73 8.39
N PRO A 25 -2.24 -14.49 9.58
CA PRO A 25 -1.36 -15.46 10.20
C PRO A 25 -2.04 -16.83 10.34
N GLY A 26 -1.32 -17.90 9.97
CA GLY A 26 -1.86 -19.27 9.96
C GLY A 26 -2.68 -19.62 8.72
N GLN A 27 -2.93 -18.68 7.80
CA GLN A 27 -3.56 -18.96 6.52
C GLN A 27 -2.52 -18.91 5.38
N PRO A 28 -2.18 -20.07 4.78
CA PRO A 28 -1.22 -20.11 3.67
C PRO A 28 -1.69 -19.30 2.46
N THR A 29 -0.73 -18.74 1.72
CA THR A 29 -1.01 -18.07 0.45
C THR A 29 -1.45 -19.07 -0.62
N ARG A 30 -2.28 -18.63 -1.58
CA ARG A 30 -2.76 -19.49 -2.69
C ARG A 30 -1.64 -20.01 -3.59
N PHE A 31 -0.61 -19.18 -3.79
CA PHE A 31 0.54 -19.52 -4.62
C PHE A 31 1.74 -19.81 -3.72
N ARG A 32 2.58 -20.75 -4.14
CA ARG A 32 3.84 -21.05 -3.46
C ARG A 32 4.78 -19.85 -3.57
N THR A 33 5.49 -19.59 -2.49
CA THR A 33 6.57 -18.60 -2.40
C THR A 33 7.91 -19.33 -2.34
N ASN A 34 8.99 -18.59 -2.57
CA ASN A 34 10.35 -19.07 -2.36
C ASN A 34 11.13 -18.00 -1.56
N PRO A 35 11.54 -18.27 -0.31
CA PRO A 35 11.38 -19.53 0.40
C PRO A 35 9.91 -19.83 0.78
N PRO A 36 9.50 -21.11 0.88
CA PRO A 36 8.08 -21.47 1.09
C PRO A 36 7.49 -21.03 2.44
N ASP A 37 8.33 -20.84 3.46
CA ASP A 37 7.89 -20.54 4.82
C ASP A 37 7.16 -19.18 4.90
N ILE A 38 7.55 -18.19 4.09
CA ILE A 38 6.91 -16.88 4.01
C ILE A 38 5.43 -17.02 3.65
N GLY A 39 5.13 -17.76 2.57
CA GLY A 39 3.75 -17.98 2.13
C GLY A 39 2.99 -18.97 3.00
N GLN A 40 3.65 -19.99 3.55
CA GLN A 40 3.00 -21.02 4.38
C GLN A 40 2.55 -20.47 5.73
N ARG A 41 3.33 -19.57 6.35
CA ARG A 41 2.98 -18.95 7.64
C ARG A 41 1.82 -17.96 7.53
N GLY A 42 1.58 -17.39 6.35
CA GLY A 42 0.65 -16.28 6.18
C GLY A 42 1.14 -15.02 6.89
N GLY A 43 0.21 -14.14 7.27
CA GLY A 43 0.53 -12.82 7.83
C GLY A 43 1.13 -11.87 6.80
N VAL A 44 0.78 -12.03 5.52
CA VAL A 44 1.40 -11.29 4.42
C VAL A 44 0.37 -10.74 3.44
N LEU A 45 0.76 -9.70 2.72
CA LEU A 45 0.06 -9.26 1.52
C LEU A 45 0.76 -9.92 0.33
N HIS A 46 0.08 -10.80 -0.41
CA HIS A 46 0.70 -11.52 -1.54
C HIS A 46 -0.04 -11.18 -2.84
N CYS A 47 0.71 -10.69 -3.82
CA CYS A 47 0.28 -10.44 -5.19
C CYS A 47 0.45 -11.68 -6.08
N ALA A 48 -0.67 -12.27 -6.47
CA ALA A 48 -0.72 -13.46 -7.32
C ALA A 48 -0.29 -13.26 -8.79
N CYS A 49 -0.11 -12.02 -9.25
CA CYS A 49 0.25 -11.78 -10.65
C CYS A 49 1.67 -12.25 -10.96
N HIS A 50 2.62 -11.81 -10.14
CA HIS A 50 4.06 -12.04 -10.38
C HIS A 50 4.81 -12.41 -9.09
N GLY A 51 4.10 -12.69 -8.00
CA GLY A 51 4.68 -13.28 -6.79
C GLY A 51 5.19 -12.30 -5.73
N THR A 52 5.01 -10.99 -5.89
CA THR A 52 5.46 -10.03 -4.85
C THR A 52 4.75 -10.29 -3.52
N VAL A 53 5.53 -10.34 -2.43
CA VAL A 53 5.02 -10.47 -1.07
C VAL A 53 5.45 -9.27 -0.24
N TYR A 54 4.53 -8.68 0.52
CA TYR A 54 4.78 -7.55 1.40
C TYR A 54 4.47 -7.89 2.87
N ASP A 55 5.23 -7.30 3.80
CA ASP A 55 5.05 -7.41 5.26
C ASP A 55 4.13 -6.29 5.78
N PRO A 56 2.84 -6.56 6.04
CA PRO A 56 1.92 -5.52 6.53
C PRO A 56 2.26 -5.02 7.95
N TYR A 57 3.10 -5.73 8.71
CA TYR A 57 3.52 -5.35 10.06
C TYR A 57 4.73 -4.41 10.06
N ARG A 58 5.42 -4.27 8.92
CA ARG A 58 6.62 -3.44 8.76
C ARG A 58 6.50 -2.49 7.57
N GLY A 59 5.43 -1.68 7.56
CA GLY A 59 5.23 -0.64 6.55
C GLY A 59 5.03 -1.18 5.13
N ALA A 60 4.49 -2.40 5.00
CA ALA A 60 4.37 -3.11 3.73
C ALA A 60 5.71 -3.24 2.99
N ALA A 61 6.81 -3.44 3.71
CA ALA A 61 8.12 -3.74 3.14
C ALA A 61 8.05 -4.94 2.20
N VAL A 62 8.79 -4.90 1.10
CA VAL A 62 8.90 -6.02 0.17
C VAL A 62 9.66 -7.17 0.85
N LEU A 63 9.00 -8.30 1.04
CA LEU A 63 9.61 -9.54 1.51
C LEU A 63 10.16 -10.35 0.34
N LEU A 64 9.40 -10.40 -0.76
CA LEU A 64 9.76 -11.08 -2.00
C LEU A 64 9.47 -10.17 -3.18
N ASP A 65 10.46 -9.99 -4.06
CA ASP A 65 10.38 -9.25 -5.31
C ASP A 65 9.42 -9.96 -6.30
N PRO A 66 8.96 -9.34 -7.41
CA PRO A 66 9.65 -8.33 -8.23
C PRO A 66 9.40 -6.84 -7.89
N ALA A 67 8.48 -6.47 -6.99
CA ALA A 67 8.32 -5.03 -6.67
C ALA A 67 9.56 -4.48 -5.96
N LEU A 68 9.96 -3.25 -6.30
CA LEU A 68 11.15 -2.61 -5.72
C LEU A 68 10.83 -1.62 -4.60
N ARG A 69 9.54 -1.37 -4.34
CA ARG A 69 9.05 -0.38 -3.37
C ARG A 69 7.94 -0.98 -2.50
N PRO A 70 7.85 -0.60 -1.21
CA PRO A 70 6.76 -1.03 -0.34
C PRO A 70 5.41 -0.53 -0.84
N LEU A 71 4.30 -1.08 -0.34
CA LEU A 71 3.00 -0.46 -0.60
C LEU A 71 2.92 0.91 0.11
N PRO A 72 2.38 1.96 -0.55
CA PRO A 72 2.12 3.23 0.10
C PRO A 72 1.20 3.04 1.30
N ALA A 73 1.60 3.58 2.46
CA ALA A 73 0.81 3.49 3.69
C ALA A 73 -0.16 4.66 3.78
N ILE A 74 -1.39 4.38 4.22
CA ILE A 74 -2.39 5.39 4.50
C ILE A 74 -2.21 5.84 5.95
N ILE A 75 -2.05 7.14 6.16
CA ILE A 75 -1.98 7.74 7.49
C ILE A 75 -3.39 7.72 8.07
N LEU A 76 -3.53 7.10 9.24
CA LEU A 76 -4.80 7.00 9.96
C LEU A 76 -4.77 7.87 11.21
N GLU A 77 -5.83 8.62 11.43
CA GLU A 77 -6.09 9.36 12.67
C GLU A 77 -7.37 8.83 13.31
N TRP A 78 -7.28 8.49 14.60
CA TRP A 78 -8.42 8.02 15.39
C TRP A 78 -8.95 9.16 16.24
N ASP A 79 -10.24 9.45 16.10
CA ASP A 79 -10.97 10.35 16.99
C ASP A 79 -11.58 9.54 18.13
N SER A 80 -11.00 9.66 19.33
CA SER A 80 -11.45 8.95 20.52
C SER A 80 -12.82 9.39 21.04
N SER A 81 -13.34 10.55 20.61
CA SER A 81 -14.64 11.05 21.05
C SER A 81 -15.81 10.45 20.27
N THR A 82 -15.58 10.07 19.01
CA THR A 82 -16.58 9.48 18.12
C THR A 82 -16.31 8.00 17.78
N ASP A 83 -15.12 7.51 18.12
CA ASP A 83 -14.58 6.21 17.72
C ASP A 83 -14.47 6.02 16.20
N TYR A 84 -14.26 7.12 15.47
CA TYR A 84 -14.03 7.11 14.03
C TYR A 84 -12.54 7.10 13.68
N LEU A 85 -12.23 6.43 12.57
CA LEU A 85 -10.88 6.32 12.02
C LEU A 85 -10.84 6.95 10.64
N TYR A 86 -10.02 7.98 10.48
CA TYR A 86 -9.95 8.79 9.26
C TYR A 86 -8.66 8.50 8.49
N ALA A 87 -8.76 8.44 7.17
CA ALA A 87 -7.59 8.46 6.29
C ALA A 87 -7.23 9.92 5.98
N VAL A 88 -6.07 10.37 6.47
CA VAL A 88 -5.69 11.80 6.42
C VAL A 88 -4.47 12.07 5.53
N GLY A 89 -3.85 11.03 4.99
CA GLY A 89 -2.70 11.20 4.09
C GLY A 89 -2.13 9.88 3.60
N VAL A 90 -1.05 9.99 2.82
CA VAL A 90 -0.32 8.84 2.27
C VAL A 90 1.18 9.08 2.49
N VAL A 91 1.89 8.07 2.98
CA VAL A 91 3.34 8.09 3.18
C VAL A 91 4.02 6.92 2.47
N GLY A 92 5.26 7.15 2.05
CA GLY A 92 6.03 6.19 1.27
C GLY A 92 5.94 6.50 -0.23
N PRO A 93 6.10 5.48 -1.10
CA PRO A 93 6.16 5.69 -2.53
C PRO A 93 4.83 6.22 -3.07
N THR A 94 4.89 6.82 -4.26
CA THR A 94 3.68 7.19 -4.99
C THR A 94 2.83 5.96 -5.29
N ILE A 95 1.52 6.08 -5.15
CA ILE A 95 0.57 5.04 -5.56
C ILE A 95 0.83 4.69 -7.03
N PHE A 96 0.90 3.39 -7.31
CA PHE A 96 1.26 2.90 -8.64
C PHE A 96 0.36 3.53 -9.72
N GLY A 97 0.97 3.99 -10.80
CA GLY A 97 0.28 4.65 -11.90
C GLY A 97 -0.12 6.10 -11.62
N LYS A 98 0.35 6.71 -10.53
CA LYS A 98 0.17 8.14 -10.22
C LYS A 98 1.49 8.87 -10.26
N THR A 99 1.43 10.16 -10.57
CA THR A 99 2.60 11.06 -10.58
C THR A 99 2.94 11.55 -9.16
N CYS A 100 1.94 11.65 -8.29
CA CYS A 100 2.07 12.05 -6.90
C CYS A 100 0.93 11.46 -6.05
N ASN A 101 1.08 11.49 -4.72
CA ASN A 101 0.03 11.03 -3.81
C ASN A 101 -1.00 12.12 -3.50
N LEU A 102 -0.56 13.37 -3.28
CA LEU A 102 -1.38 14.47 -2.73
C LEU A 102 -1.22 15.80 -3.49
N CYS A 103 -0.65 15.79 -4.69
CA CYS A 103 -0.40 17.02 -5.46
C CYS A 103 -1.61 17.50 -6.29
N GLY A 104 -2.81 16.99 -6.02
CA GLY A 104 -4.00 17.37 -6.75
C GLY A 104 -5.03 17.96 -5.82
N ASP A 105 -5.69 19.03 -6.24
CA ASP A 105 -6.81 19.61 -5.52
C ASP A 105 -7.97 19.96 -6.46
N VAL A 106 -9.20 19.99 -5.93
CA VAL A 106 -10.38 20.37 -6.71
C VAL A 106 -10.57 21.88 -6.61
N VAL A 107 -10.29 22.58 -7.70
CA VAL A 107 -10.51 24.03 -7.80
C VAL A 107 -11.78 24.25 -8.62
N LYS A 108 -12.87 24.65 -7.93
CA LYS A 108 -14.22 24.73 -8.48
C LYS A 108 -14.73 23.36 -8.98
N ASP A 109 -14.77 23.17 -10.28
CA ASP A 109 -15.25 21.98 -10.98
C ASP A 109 -14.13 21.23 -11.72
N ARG A 110 -12.86 21.62 -11.52
CA ARG A 110 -11.70 21.04 -12.18
C ARG A 110 -10.70 20.49 -11.18
N VAL A 111 -10.19 19.30 -11.46
CA VAL A 111 -9.03 18.74 -10.76
C VAL A 111 -7.78 19.44 -11.30
N THR A 112 -7.08 20.18 -10.45
CA THR A 112 -5.79 20.77 -10.78
C THR A 112 -4.72 19.87 -10.17
N ILE A 113 -3.80 19.40 -11.01
CA ILE A 113 -2.63 18.61 -10.57
C ILE A 113 -1.43 19.53 -10.64
N TYR A 114 -0.78 19.71 -9.50
CA TYR A 114 0.44 20.50 -9.35
C TYR A 114 1.66 19.57 -9.50
N THR A 115 2.78 20.08 -10.01
CA THR A 115 4.03 19.33 -9.98
C THR A 115 4.55 19.22 -8.54
N PRO A 116 5.38 18.22 -8.20
CA PRO A 116 6.00 18.14 -6.88
C PRO A 116 6.73 19.44 -6.48
N GLU A 117 7.34 20.16 -7.43
CA GLU A 117 7.98 21.45 -7.17
C GLU A 117 6.95 22.54 -6.78
N GLU A 118 5.78 22.53 -7.40
CA GLU A 118 4.70 23.49 -7.12
C GLU A 118 4.05 23.28 -5.74
N VAL A 119 4.13 22.08 -5.16
CA VAL A 119 3.56 21.77 -3.83
C VAL A 119 4.57 21.95 -2.69
N GLY A 120 5.81 22.36 -2.99
CA GLY A 120 6.84 22.62 -1.97
C GLY A 120 7.35 21.37 -1.24
N GLY A 121 7.13 20.16 -1.78
CA GLY A 121 7.59 18.91 -1.20
C GLY A 121 8.98 18.52 -1.71
N SER A 122 9.96 18.38 -0.80
CA SER A 122 11.25 17.77 -1.13
C SER A 122 11.08 16.31 -1.54
N ALA A 123 11.65 15.95 -2.70
CA ALA A 123 11.67 14.60 -3.27
C ALA A 123 12.25 13.53 -2.34
#